data_AF-A0A9D7CS78-F1
#
_entry.id   AF-A0A9D7CS78-F1
#
_cell.length_a   1.000
_cell.length_b   1.000
_cell.length_c   1.000
_cell.angle_alpha   90.00
_cell.angle_beta   90.00
_cell.angle_gamma   90.00
#
_symmetry.space_group_name_H-M   'P 1'
#
loop_
_entity.id
_entity.type
_entity.pdbx_description
1 polymer ?
#
loop_
_entity_poly.entity_id
_entity_poly.type
_entity_poly.pdbx_seq_one_letter_code
_entity_poly.pdbx_strand_id
1 'polypeptide(L)'
;MHASMAERGPTGGPGDERGAKGGSAKKEPKDPKEPKAEPVPAAATSSKKLDAEESLSERVPSIPPIPAAGPWRSYKEIVSQLAARVVEAQRPVRILQSIRWDGQVEEQFWKSKCKELPKVDAAYYQTVDLGFDPKAKAEEFEEIARDVEQGIGDGDAIGGILRTTALEYRDVVRMLAARGTPTFYAYARKLYGSPKDKFPDGKSTVRDLGHVLYGILTNADESVLGPAQERTLGATECADELNERFGRYFADTEVRVHVDDSLLADAAAGSDYVKIRSGAKFSMRDIDILEVHEGWVHVATSLNGQAQPVAKWLAKGPPRTTAVQEGLAALLEIFTFRTYPRRARRLNDRVIAVDKAEDGASFLEVFEWFRTEGYEEEECFHSARRIFRGGVVEGGAPFTKDASYCRGVVLNYAFIRSAIQHNRAELIPYLFIGKVAHEDVPVLYARVNEGVVKPPRYLPSMFRDLNGLAIWMAYSSFFSQLGGDAVADYYGKLFERT
;
A
#
# COMPACT_ATOMS: atom_id res chain seq x y z
N MET A 1 0.51 73.96 45.69
CA MET A 1 1.11 73.83 44.36
C MET A 1 1.84 72.52 44.28
N HIS A 2 1.39 71.59 43.44
CA HIS A 2 0.01 71.10 43.35
C HIS A 2 0.03 69.94 42.35
N ALA A 3 -0.31 68.74 42.78
CA ALA A 3 -1.68 68.25 42.92
C ALA A 3 -2.13 67.67 41.55
N SER A 4 -2.41 66.37 41.47
CA SER A 4 -3.68 65.74 41.92
C SER A 4 -4.51 65.53 40.66
N MET A 5 -5.30 64.49 40.43
CA MET A 5 -5.94 63.48 41.25
C MET A 5 -6.65 62.56 40.22
N ALA A 6 -6.76 61.25 40.43
CA ALA A 6 -7.98 60.59 40.92
C ALA A 6 -9.15 60.63 39.91
N GLU A 7 -10.02 59.65 39.75
CA GLU A 7 -10.52 58.48 40.48
C GLU A 7 -11.68 58.00 39.56
N ARG A 8 -12.32 56.84 39.61
CA ARG A 8 -12.71 55.91 40.66
C ARG A 8 -13.45 54.77 39.92
N GLY A 9 -13.20 53.51 40.26
CA GLY A 9 -14.30 52.52 40.32
C GLY A 9 -15.25 52.92 41.46
N PRO A 10 -16.38 52.21 41.70
CA PRO A 10 -16.22 50.97 42.49
C PRO A 10 -17.32 49.90 42.20
N THR A 11 -16.96 48.60 42.22
CA THR A 11 -17.26 47.58 43.26
C THR A 11 -18.69 47.05 43.36
N GLY A 12 -18.84 45.72 43.45
CA GLY A 12 -19.95 45.10 44.15
C GLY A 12 -20.32 43.67 43.72
N GLY A 13 -19.51 42.66 44.07
CA GLY A 13 -20.07 41.39 44.59
C GLY A 13 -20.18 41.50 46.12
N PRO A 14 -20.50 40.44 46.91
CA PRO A 14 -20.92 39.07 46.57
C PRO A 14 -22.17 38.63 47.36
N GLY A 15 -22.64 37.39 47.17
CA GLY A 15 -23.72 36.81 47.97
C GLY A 15 -23.70 35.29 47.94
N ASP A 16 -23.13 34.72 48.99
CA ASP A 16 -22.88 33.31 49.25
C ASP A 16 -23.96 32.72 50.18
N GLU A 17 -23.98 31.39 50.27
CA GLU A 17 -24.39 30.56 51.41
C GLU A 17 -25.84 30.01 51.58
N ARG A 18 -25.86 28.66 51.48
CA ARG A 18 -26.32 27.66 52.48
C ARG A 18 -27.82 27.50 52.82
N GLY A 19 -28.30 26.26 52.64
CA GLY A 19 -28.55 25.40 53.82
C GLY A 19 -29.90 24.66 53.94
N ALA A 20 -29.79 23.44 54.49
CA ALA A 20 -30.78 22.61 55.22
C ALA A 20 -31.77 21.75 54.39
N LYS A 21 -31.64 20.40 54.39
CA LYS A 21 -32.05 19.39 55.40
C LYS A 21 -33.58 19.16 55.51
N GLY A 22 -34.00 17.93 55.21
CA GLY A 22 -35.24 17.30 55.65
C GLY A 22 -35.23 15.82 55.29
N GLY A 23 -35.46 14.92 56.26
CA GLY A 23 -35.26 13.48 56.11
C GLY A 23 -36.48 12.60 56.42
N SER A 24 -36.18 11.29 56.46
CA SER A 24 -36.94 10.18 57.09
C SER A 24 -38.11 9.55 56.32
N ALA A 25 -38.00 8.27 55.94
CA ALA A 25 -38.61 7.14 56.67
C ALA A 25 -38.62 5.79 55.87
N LYS A 26 -38.04 4.76 56.52
CA LYS A 26 -38.33 3.30 56.54
C LYS A 26 -39.36 2.68 55.56
N LYS A 27 -38.98 1.56 54.91
CA LYS A 27 -39.52 0.19 55.14
C LYS A 27 -38.86 -0.88 54.24
N GLU A 28 -38.16 -1.83 54.84
CA GLU A 28 -38.17 -3.28 54.46
C GLU A 28 -39.44 -3.94 55.09
N PRO A 29 -39.87 -5.21 54.80
CA PRO A 29 -39.05 -6.37 54.37
C PRO A 29 -39.73 -7.48 53.48
N LYS A 30 -38.96 -8.56 53.23
CA LYS A 30 -39.29 -10.02 53.11
C LYS A 30 -39.44 -10.72 51.73
N ASP A 31 -38.45 -11.57 51.44
CA ASP A 31 -38.48 -12.90 50.77
C ASP A 31 -39.29 -13.96 51.59
N PRO A 32 -39.41 -15.26 51.20
CA PRO A 32 -39.40 -15.96 49.89
C PRO A 32 -40.58 -16.97 49.74
N LYS A 33 -40.71 -17.70 48.60
CA LYS A 33 -41.28 -19.08 48.54
C LYS A 33 -41.17 -19.77 47.16
N GLU A 34 -40.31 -20.79 47.07
CA GLU A 34 -40.55 -22.06 46.32
C GLU A 34 -41.63 -22.90 47.06
N PRO A 35 -42.20 -24.05 46.56
CA PRO A 35 -41.61 -25.08 45.67
C PRO A 35 -42.57 -25.83 44.69
N LYS A 36 -42.02 -26.71 43.81
CA LYS A 36 -42.26 -28.19 43.76
C LYS A 36 -41.99 -28.84 42.37
N ALA A 37 -41.19 -29.91 42.41
CA ALA A 37 -40.97 -30.94 41.39
C ALA A 37 -42.22 -31.84 41.22
N GLU A 38 -42.49 -32.51 40.09
CA GLU A 38 -41.99 -33.81 39.56
C GLU A 38 -43.05 -34.29 38.51
N PRO A 39 -42.96 -35.42 37.75
CA PRO A 39 -41.87 -36.38 37.50
C PRO A 39 -41.67 -36.79 36.01
N VAL A 40 -40.66 -37.65 35.80
CA VAL A 40 -40.33 -38.43 34.58
C VAL A 40 -41.20 -39.71 34.49
N PRO A 41 -41.47 -40.26 33.28
CA PRO A 41 -41.11 -41.68 33.02
C PRO A 41 -40.56 -41.86 31.58
N ALA A 42 -39.40 -42.50 31.37
CA ALA A 42 -39.09 -43.93 31.36
C ALA A 42 -39.08 -44.55 29.95
N ALA A 43 -38.06 -45.37 29.70
CA ALA A 43 -37.54 -45.82 28.42
C ALA A 43 -38.32 -46.97 27.76
N ALA A 44 -38.15 -47.14 26.44
CA ALA A 44 -38.34 -48.41 25.76
C ALA A 44 -37.34 -48.60 24.60
N THR A 45 -36.79 -49.80 24.59
CA THR A 45 -35.75 -50.43 23.78
C THR A 45 -36.11 -50.71 22.32
N SER A 46 -35.12 -50.77 21.42
CA SER A 46 -35.05 -51.82 20.37
C SER A 46 -33.74 -51.76 19.58
N SER A 47 -32.90 -52.77 19.75
CA SER A 47 -31.78 -53.16 18.89
C SER A 47 -32.25 -53.93 17.66
N LYS A 48 -31.74 -53.62 16.46
CA LYS A 48 -31.63 -54.58 15.33
C LYS A 48 -30.41 -54.28 14.46
N LYS A 49 -29.66 -55.35 14.19
CA LYS A 49 -28.45 -55.50 13.34
C LYS A 49 -28.76 -55.45 11.83
N LEU A 50 -27.66 -55.49 11.05
CA LEU A 50 -27.47 -55.88 9.64
C LEU A 50 -27.37 -54.66 8.70
N ASP A 51 -26.46 -54.51 7.74
CA ASP A 51 -25.29 -55.24 7.23
C ASP A 51 -24.53 -54.26 6.30
N ALA A 52 -23.20 -54.34 6.22
CA ALA A 52 -22.42 -54.60 5.01
C ALA A 52 -21.70 -53.36 4.41
N GLU A 53 -20.58 -53.70 3.80
CA GLU A 53 -19.44 -52.92 3.32
C GLU A 53 -19.78 -51.89 2.24
N GLU A 54 -19.07 -50.75 2.19
CA GLU A 54 -18.35 -50.30 0.98
C GLU A 54 -17.50 -49.03 1.19
N SER A 55 -16.25 -49.15 0.73
CA SER A 55 -15.28 -48.13 0.30
C SER A 55 -15.05 -46.86 1.14
N LEU A 56 -13.93 -46.85 1.86
CA LEU A 56 -13.18 -45.63 2.18
C LEU A 56 -12.40 -45.18 0.94
N SER A 57 -13.03 -44.38 0.07
CA SER A 57 -12.32 -43.53 -0.87
C SER A 57 -12.22 -42.11 -0.32
N GLU A 58 -11.08 -41.50 -0.58
CA GLU A 58 -10.55 -40.30 0.06
C GLU A 58 -11.49 -39.09 -0.06
N ARG A 59 -11.81 -38.46 1.08
CA ARG A 59 -12.54 -37.18 1.11
C ARG A 59 -11.65 -36.07 0.57
N VAL A 60 -11.80 -35.76 -0.71
CA VAL A 60 -11.45 -34.45 -1.26
C VAL A 60 -12.21 -33.38 -0.46
N PRO A 61 -11.57 -32.30 0.02
CA PRO A 61 -12.28 -31.24 0.73
C PRO A 61 -13.32 -30.61 -0.22
N SER A 62 -14.60 -30.77 0.13
CA SER A 62 -15.71 -30.26 -0.69
C SER A 62 -15.68 -28.72 -0.69
N ILE A 63 -15.55 -28.14 -1.87
CA ILE A 63 -15.94 -26.75 -2.14
C ILE A 63 -17.37 -26.58 -1.58
N PRO A 64 -17.65 -25.58 -0.71
CA PRO A 64 -18.99 -25.38 -0.21
C PRO A 64 -19.95 -25.17 -1.39
N PRO A 65 -21.11 -25.85 -1.42
CA PRO A 65 -22.02 -25.78 -2.56
C PRO A 65 -22.52 -24.35 -2.74
N ILE A 66 -22.57 -23.92 -4.00
CA ILE A 66 -23.19 -22.66 -4.40
C ILE A 66 -24.62 -22.64 -3.83
N PRO A 67 -25.01 -21.63 -3.03
CA PRO A 67 -26.37 -21.55 -2.52
C PRO A 67 -27.36 -21.47 -3.69
N ALA A 68 -28.35 -22.36 -3.69
CA ALA A 68 -29.38 -22.44 -4.71
C ALA A 68 -30.03 -21.06 -4.97
N ALA A 69 -30.24 -20.73 -6.24
CA ALA A 69 -30.74 -19.44 -6.68
C ALA A 69 -32.19 -19.18 -6.19
N GLY A 70 -32.34 -18.23 -5.27
CA GLY A 70 -33.62 -17.58 -4.96
C GLY A 70 -33.87 -16.37 -5.88
N PRO A 71 -35.13 -15.92 -6.02
CA PRO A 71 -35.50 -14.90 -7.00
C PRO A 71 -35.09 -13.50 -6.50
N TRP A 72 -34.19 -12.86 -7.23
CA TRP A 72 -33.62 -11.51 -7.03
C TRP A 72 -32.62 -11.37 -5.88
N ARG A 73 -31.35 -11.75 -6.13
CA ARG A 73 -30.22 -11.17 -5.38
C ARG A 73 -30.12 -9.69 -5.74
N SER A 74 -29.94 -8.83 -4.74
CA SER A 74 -29.69 -7.40 -4.98
C SER A 74 -28.35 -7.21 -5.69
N TYR A 75 -28.21 -6.12 -6.45
CA TYR A 75 -26.95 -5.74 -7.12
C TYR A 75 -25.75 -5.80 -6.16
N LYS A 76 -25.92 -5.29 -4.93
CA LYS A 76 -24.89 -5.30 -3.88
C LYS A 76 -24.47 -6.70 -3.46
N GLU A 77 -25.40 -7.64 -3.35
CA GLU A 77 -25.09 -9.03 -2.98
C GLU A 77 -24.32 -9.72 -4.10
N ILE A 78 -24.71 -9.51 -5.36
CA ILE A 78 -24.01 -10.05 -6.53
C ILE A 78 -22.57 -9.52 -6.56
N VAL A 79 -22.40 -8.20 -6.48
CA VAL A 79 -21.07 -7.55 -6.46
C VAL A 79 -20.24 -8.05 -5.27
N SER A 80 -20.82 -8.13 -4.07
CA SER A 80 -20.11 -8.56 -2.86
C SER A 80 -19.62 -10.01 -2.96
N GLN A 81 -20.44 -10.91 -3.53
CA GLN A 81 -20.08 -12.31 -3.75
C GLN A 81 -18.94 -12.45 -4.76
N LEU A 82 -19.02 -11.74 -5.89
CA LEU A 82 -17.97 -11.76 -6.92
C LEU A 82 -16.67 -11.14 -6.40
N ALA A 83 -16.77 -10.03 -5.68
CA ALA A 83 -15.65 -9.40 -4.99
C ALA A 83 -14.97 -10.34 -4.00
N ALA A 84 -15.74 -11.08 -3.21
CA ALA A 84 -15.22 -12.06 -2.28
C ALA A 84 -14.42 -13.14 -3.03
N ARG A 85 -14.94 -13.67 -4.14
CA ARG A 85 -14.22 -14.66 -4.96
C ARG A 85 -12.86 -14.16 -5.43
N VAL A 86 -12.77 -12.91 -5.90
CA VAL A 86 -11.48 -12.30 -6.28
C VAL A 86 -10.52 -12.26 -5.08
N VAL A 87 -10.99 -11.81 -3.91
CA VAL A 87 -10.18 -11.68 -2.69
C VAL A 87 -9.70 -13.04 -2.17
N GLU A 88 -10.56 -14.06 -2.20
CA GLU A 88 -10.22 -15.43 -1.81
C GLU A 88 -9.21 -16.05 -2.78
N ALA A 89 -9.46 -15.95 -4.09
CA ALA A 89 -8.61 -16.52 -5.13
C ALA A 89 -7.18 -15.94 -5.10
N GLN A 90 -7.02 -14.65 -4.80
CA GLN A 90 -5.70 -14.00 -4.73
C GLN A 90 -4.94 -14.27 -3.43
N ARG A 91 -5.59 -14.76 -2.35
CA ARG A 91 -4.94 -14.94 -1.04
C ARG A 91 -3.62 -15.74 -1.08
N PRO A 92 -3.50 -16.86 -1.81
CA PRO A 92 -2.24 -17.60 -1.91
C PRO A 92 -1.19 -16.93 -2.80
N VAL A 93 -1.56 -15.95 -3.63
CA VAL A 93 -0.68 -15.33 -4.62
C VAL A 93 0.22 -14.27 -3.99
N ARG A 94 1.39 -14.69 -3.50
CA ARG A 94 2.36 -13.81 -2.82
C ARG A 94 3.53 -13.44 -3.74
N ILE A 95 3.37 -12.39 -4.55
CA ILE A 95 4.32 -12.00 -5.62
C ILE A 95 5.76 -11.91 -5.10
N LEU A 96 6.01 -11.05 -4.10
CA LEU A 96 7.38 -10.78 -3.62
C LEU A 96 8.02 -11.99 -2.94
N GLN A 97 7.21 -12.81 -2.24
CA GLN A 97 7.69 -14.04 -1.62
C GLN A 97 8.04 -15.09 -2.67
N SER A 98 7.28 -15.15 -3.77
CA SER A 98 7.46 -16.12 -4.85
C SER A 98 8.70 -15.85 -5.70
N ILE A 99 9.22 -14.62 -5.70
CA ILE A 99 10.43 -14.24 -6.45
C ILE A 99 11.63 -13.97 -5.56
N ARG A 100 11.57 -14.31 -4.25
CA ARG A 100 12.69 -14.07 -3.34
C ARG A 100 13.90 -14.92 -3.71
N TRP A 101 15.09 -14.38 -3.48
CA TRP A 101 16.33 -15.15 -3.51
C TRP A 101 16.63 -15.64 -2.09
N ASP A 102 17.16 -16.85 -1.97
CA ASP A 102 17.67 -17.34 -0.70
C ASP A 102 18.96 -16.60 -0.29
N GLY A 103 19.42 -16.83 0.94
CA GLY A 103 20.67 -16.25 1.44
C GLY A 103 21.91 -16.83 0.75
N GLN A 104 21.84 -18.02 0.15
CA GLN A 104 22.98 -18.64 -0.52
C GLN A 104 23.36 -17.89 -1.80
N VAL A 105 22.38 -17.34 -2.53
CA VAL A 105 22.65 -16.51 -3.70
C VAL A 105 23.51 -15.31 -3.33
N GLU A 106 23.17 -14.65 -2.22
CA GLU A 106 23.92 -13.51 -1.68
C GLU A 106 25.31 -13.92 -1.19
N GLU A 107 25.40 -14.99 -0.39
CA GLU A 107 26.70 -15.52 0.06
C GLU A 107 27.63 -15.90 -1.10
N GLN A 108 27.11 -16.51 -2.16
CA GLN A 108 27.89 -16.89 -3.34
C GLN A 108 28.39 -15.67 -4.10
N PHE A 109 27.55 -14.63 -4.21
CA PHE A 109 27.94 -13.37 -4.83
C PHE A 109 29.11 -12.71 -4.09
N TRP A 110 29.07 -12.69 -2.75
CA TRP A 110 30.17 -12.17 -1.94
C TRP A 110 31.42 -13.05 -2.01
N LYS A 111 31.26 -14.38 -1.99
CA LYS A 111 32.37 -15.36 -2.14
C LYS A 111 33.07 -15.22 -3.49
N SER A 112 32.35 -14.88 -4.56
CA SER A 112 32.93 -14.60 -5.88
C SER A 112 33.58 -13.21 -6.01
N LYS A 113 33.58 -12.43 -4.91
CA LYS A 113 34.04 -11.03 -4.88
C LYS A 113 33.30 -10.14 -5.87
N CYS A 114 31.99 -10.38 -6.01
CA CYS A 114 31.11 -9.60 -6.89
C CYS A 114 31.49 -9.71 -8.38
N LYS A 115 32.09 -10.83 -8.82
CA LYS A 115 32.58 -11.02 -10.20
C LYS A 115 31.76 -12.00 -11.02
N GLU A 116 30.96 -12.83 -10.36
CA GLU A 116 30.10 -13.81 -11.03
C GLU A 116 28.63 -13.37 -10.95
N LEU A 117 27.88 -13.64 -12.02
CA LEU A 117 26.44 -13.45 -12.01
C LEU A 117 25.80 -14.36 -10.94
N PRO A 118 24.76 -13.87 -10.23
CA PRO A 118 23.94 -14.73 -9.38
C PRO A 118 23.41 -15.93 -10.17
N LYS A 119 23.60 -17.15 -9.66
CA LYS A 119 23.14 -18.39 -10.33
C LYS A 119 21.64 -18.62 -10.11
N VAL A 120 20.84 -17.72 -10.69
CA VAL A 120 19.38 -17.70 -10.54
C VAL A 120 18.74 -17.67 -11.93
N ASP A 121 18.32 -18.84 -12.40
CA ASP A 121 17.68 -19.04 -13.68
C ASP A 121 16.29 -19.69 -13.53
N ALA A 122 15.68 -20.13 -14.63
CA ALA A 122 14.41 -20.84 -14.59
C ALA A 122 14.47 -22.13 -13.76
N ALA A 123 15.59 -22.86 -13.76
CA ALA A 123 15.75 -24.08 -12.98
C ALA A 123 15.77 -23.79 -11.48
N TYR A 124 16.42 -22.70 -11.05
CA TYR A 124 16.33 -22.22 -9.66
C TYR A 124 14.87 -22.01 -9.24
N TYR A 125 14.06 -21.29 -10.04
CA TYR A 125 12.66 -21.02 -9.67
C TYR A 125 11.74 -22.24 -9.73
N GLN A 126 12.10 -23.30 -10.45
CA GLN A 126 11.37 -24.58 -10.39
C GLN A 126 11.50 -25.25 -9.02
N THR A 127 12.57 -24.95 -8.27
CA THR A 127 12.72 -25.43 -6.88
C THR A 127 11.90 -24.62 -5.87
N VAL A 128 11.42 -23.43 -6.26
CA VAL A 128 10.64 -22.53 -5.41
C VAL A 128 9.15 -22.71 -5.65
N ASP A 129 8.52 -23.49 -4.77
CA ASP A 129 7.07 -23.73 -4.81
C ASP A 129 6.27 -22.42 -4.72
N LEU A 130 5.23 -22.33 -5.55
CA LEU A 130 4.26 -21.23 -5.54
C LEU A 130 3.20 -21.40 -4.45
N GLY A 131 3.03 -22.61 -3.92
CA GLY A 131 1.98 -22.95 -2.96
C GLY A 131 0.60 -23.08 -3.61
N PHE A 132 0.54 -23.17 -4.94
CA PHE A 132 -0.67 -23.42 -5.73
C PHE A 132 -0.30 -23.91 -7.14
N ASP A 133 -1.22 -24.61 -7.82
CA ASP A 133 -1.08 -24.93 -9.25
C ASP A 133 -1.34 -23.67 -10.11
N PRO A 134 -0.34 -23.16 -10.84
CA PRO A 134 -0.50 -21.94 -11.63
C PRO A 134 -1.53 -22.08 -12.76
N LYS A 135 -1.70 -23.27 -13.33
CA LYS A 135 -2.67 -23.48 -14.42
C LYS A 135 -4.09 -23.37 -13.89
N ALA A 136 -4.42 -24.18 -12.88
CA ALA A 136 -5.74 -24.14 -12.24
C ALA A 136 -6.04 -22.75 -11.66
N LYS A 137 -5.05 -22.09 -11.05
CA LYS A 137 -5.23 -20.73 -10.49
C LYS A 137 -5.49 -19.67 -11.57
N ALA A 138 -4.83 -19.77 -12.73
CA ALA A 138 -5.12 -18.87 -13.84
C ALA A 138 -6.53 -19.11 -14.42
N GLU A 139 -6.95 -20.37 -14.55
CA GLU A 139 -8.29 -20.75 -14.99
C GLU A 139 -9.37 -20.23 -14.03
N GLU A 140 -9.17 -20.35 -12.71
CA GLU A 140 -10.07 -19.81 -11.68
C GLU A 140 -10.31 -18.29 -11.85
N PHE A 141 -9.25 -17.51 -12.12
CA PHE A 141 -9.41 -16.07 -12.37
C PHE A 141 -10.12 -15.75 -13.69
N GLU A 142 -9.93 -16.57 -14.72
CA GLU A 142 -10.71 -16.44 -15.97
C GLU A 142 -12.19 -16.75 -15.74
N GLU A 143 -12.50 -17.77 -14.96
CA GLU A 143 -13.87 -18.11 -14.56
C GLU A 143 -14.52 -16.97 -13.77
N ILE A 144 -13.81 -16.41 -12.78
CA ILE A 144 -14.31 -15.25 -12.03
C ILE A 144 -14.60 -14.08 -12.97
N ALA A 145 -13.72 -13.80 -13.94
CA ALA A 145 -13.94 -12.74 -14.92
C ALA A 145 -15.20 -12.97 -15.78
N ARG A 146 -15.43 -14.20 -16.25
CA ARG A 146 -16.64 -14.59 -17.00
C ARG A 146 -17.90 -14.47 -16.14
N ASP A 147 -17.83 -14.90 -14.89
CA ASP A 147 -18.97 -14.86 -13.97
C ASP A 147 -19.34 -13.42 -13.57
N VAL A 148 -18.36 -12.51 -13.53
CA VAL A 148 -18.62 -11.06 -13.37
C VAL A 148 -19.42 -10.52 -14.55
N GLU A 149 -19.01 -10.86 -15.76
CA GLU A 149 -19.69 -10.47 -17.01
C GLU A 149 -21.12 -11.05 -17.07
N GLN A 150 -21.30 -12.33 -16.76
CA GLN A 150 -22.63 -12.96 -16.74
C GLN A 150 -23.53 -12.45 -15.60
N GLY A 151 -22.96 -12.18 -14.42
CA GLY A 151 -23.70 -11.85 -13.21
C GLY A 151 -24.14 -10.39 -13.10
N ILE A 152 -23.31 -9.46 -13.59
CA ILE A 152 -23.57 -8.01 -13.49
C ILE A 152 -23.84 -7.38 -14.87
N GLY A 153 -23.31 -7.95 -15.94
CA GLY A 153 -23.41 -7.46 -17.31
C GLY A 153 -22.20 -6.62 -17.73
N ASP A 154 -21.89 -6.66 -19.03
CA ASP A 154 -20.68 -6.05 -19.61
C ASP A 154 -20.58 -4.53 -19.48
N GLY A 155 -21.72 -3.85 -19.46
CA GLY A 155 -21.80 -2.39 -19.37
C GLY A 155 -21.67 -1.84 -17.95
N ASP A 156 -21.64 -2.68 -16.91
CA ASP A 156 -21.52 -2.20 -15.55
C ASP A 156 -20.09 -1.80 -15.20
N ALA A 157 -19.91 -0.57 -14.74
CA ALA A 157 -18.59 -0.03 -14.44
C ALA A 157 -17.88 -0.73 -13.26
N ILE A 158 -18.62 -1.21 -12.24
CA ILE A 158 -18.03 -1.99 -11.15
C ILE A 158 -17.68 -3.41 -11.64
N GLY A 159 -18.53 -4.00 -12.46
CA GLY A 159 -18.22 -5.24 -13.19
C GLY A 159 -16.93 -5.12 -14.00
N GLY A 160 -16.75 -4.00 -14.72
CA GLY A 160 -15.52 -3.69 -15.44
C GLY A 160 -14.27 -3.67 -14.56
N ILE A 161 -14.34 -3.07 -13.36
CA ILE A 161 -13.24 -3.03 -12.38
C ILE A 161 -12.92 -4.44 -11.87
N LEU A 162 -13.94 -5.22 -11.49
CA LEU A 162 -13.77 -6.58 -10.98
C LEU A 162 -13.19 -7.52 -12.03
N ARG A 163 -13.69 -7.46 -13.26
CA ARG A 163 -13.20 -8.25 -14.40
C ARG A 163 -11.74 -7.91 -14.69
N THR A 164 -11.41 -6.63 -14.79
CA THR A 164 -10.03 -6.18 -15.00
C THR A 164 -9.11 -6.68 -13.88
N THR A 165 -9.54 -6.56 -12.63
CA THR A 165 -8.79 -7.03 -11.46
C THR A 165 -8.56 -8.55 -11.50
N ALA A 166 -9.57 -9.35 -11.83
CA ALA A 166 -9.43 -10.80 -11.95
C ALA A 166 -8.44 -11.18 -13.07
N LEU A 167 -8.55 -10.55 -14.23
CA LEU A 167 -7.66 -10.80 -15.37
C LEU A 167 -6.21 -10.35 -15.10
N GLU A 168 -5.99 -9.32 -14.29
CA GLU A 168 -4.65 -8.97 -13.82
C GLU A 168 -4.06 -10.00 -12.88
N TYR A 169 -4.84 -10.53 -11.93
CA TYR A 169 -4.33 -11.61 -11.07
C TYR A 169 -4.03 -12.88 -11.84
N ARG A 170 -4.80 -13.20 -12.89
CA ARG A 170 -4.43 -14.25 -13.85
C ARG A 170 -3.06 -13.97 -14.49
N ASP A 171 -2.84 -12.74 -14.94
CA ASP A 171 -1.56 -12.37 -15.56
C ASP A 171 -0.41 -12.38 -14.55
N VAL A 172 -0.66 -12.08 -13.27
CA VAL A 172 0.31 -12.30 -12.17
C VAL A 172 0.64 -13.78 -12.03
N VAL A 173 -0.35 -14.66 -12.07
CA VAL A 173 -0.12 -16.11 -11.97
C VAL A 173 0.74 -16.60 -13.14
N ARG A 174 0.45 -16.13 -14.36
CA ARG A 174 1.24 -16.43 -15.56
C ARG A 174 2.65 -15.86 -15.49
N MET A 175 2.82 -14.65 -14.95
CA MET A 175 4.12 -14.05 -14.65
C MET A 175 4.91 -14.97 -13.72
N LEU A 176 4.32 -15.37 -12.59
CA LEU A 176 4.98 -16.22 -11.59
C LEU A 176 5.32 -17.63 -12.11
N ALA A 177 4.48 -18.20 -12.99
CA ALA A 177 4.80 -19.47 -13.65
C ALA A 177 6.02 -19.37 -14.59
N ALA A 178 6.36 -18.17 -15.07
CA ALA A 178 7.42 -17.93 -16.03
C ALA A 178 8.73 -17.38 -15.42
N ARG A 179 8.88 -17.38 -14.10
CA ARG A 179 10.06 -16.83 -13.40
C ARG A 179 11.38 -17.37 -13.98
N GLY A 180 12.37 -16.49 -14.11
CA GLY A 180 13.68 -16.81 -14.70
C GLY A 180 13.69 -16.83 -16.22
N THR A 181 12.63 -16.35 -16.89
CA THR A 181 12.54 -16.34 -18.36
C THR A 181 12.11 -14.96 -18.89
N PRO A 182 12.36 -14.65 -20.18
CA PRO A 182 11.84 -13.43 -20.81
C PRO A 182 10.30 -13.29 -20.76
N THR A 183 9.57 -14.41 -20.67
CA THR A 183 8.11 -14.38 -20.53
C THR A 183 7.66 -13.79 -19.19
N PHE A 184 8.43 -13.98 -18.11
CA PHE A 184 8.18 -13.27 -16.84
C PHE A 184 8.20 -11.76 -17.05
N TYR A 185 9.23 -11.24 -17.74
CA TYR A 185 9.35 -9.82 -18.04
C TYR A 185 8.19 -9.31 -18.89
N ALA A 186 7.76 -10.06 -19.91
CA ALA A 186 6.62 -9.66 -20.74
C ALA A 186 5.36 -9.41 -19.89
N TYR A 187 5.07 -10.26 -18.90
CA TYR A 187 3.98 -10.02 -17.96
C TYR A 187 4.29 -8.92 -16.95
N ALA A 188 5.52 -8.85 -16.42
CA ALA A 188 5.91 -7.79 -15.49
C ALA A 188 5.75 -6.41 -16.11
N ARG A 189 6.24 -6.21 -17.34
CA ARG A 189 6.06 -4.99 -18.13
C ARG A 189 4.60 -4.67 -18.37
N LYS A 190 3.76 -5.68 -18.69
CA LYS A 190 2.31 -5.49 -18.84
C LYS A 190 1.66 -4.99 -17.54
N LEU A 191 2.06 -5.53 -16.40
CA LEU A 191 1.42 -5.30 -15.09
C LEU A 191 1.93 -4.03 -14.38
N TYR A 192 3.20 -3.70 -14.51
CA TYR A 192 3.86 -2.60 -13.79
C TYR A 192 4.33 -1.45 -14.69
N GLY A 193 4.27 -1.65 -16.01
CA GLY A 193 4.81 -0.74 -17.00
C GLY A 193 6.31 -0.90 -17.21
N SER A 194 6.87 0.05 -17.94
CA SER A 194 8.29 0.20 -18.27
C SER A 194 8.72 1.66 -18.08
N PRO A 195 10.00 1.93 -17.75
CA PRO A 195 10.56 3.29 -17.82
C PRO A 195 10.34 3.98 -19.18
N LYS A 196 10.19 3.22 -20.26
CA LYS A 196 9.95 3.72 -21.62
C LYS A 196 8.50 4.11 -21.87
N ASP A 197 7.59 3.82 -20.94
CA ASP A 197 6.18 4.17 -21.10
C ASP A 197 5.98 5.68 -21.06
N LYS A 198 5.11 6.16 -21.92
CA LYS A 198 4.72 7.56 -21.99
C LYS A 198 3.71 7.92 -20.91
N PHE A 199 3.83 9.13 -20.39
CA PHE A 199 2.79 9.76 -19.60
C PHE A 199 1.57 10.12 -20.46
N PRO A 200 0.43 10.50 -19.84
CA PRO A 200 -0.79 10.89 -20.57
C PRO A 200 -0.60 12.09 -21.52
N ASP A 201 0.49 12.85 -21.41
CA ASP A 201 0.85 13.91 -22.35
C ASP A 201 1.28 13.40 -23.74
N GLY A 202 1.53 12.09 -23.87
CA GLY A 202 1.98 11.43 -25.09
C GLY A 202 3.41 11.76 -25.53
N LYS A 203 4.14 12.53 -24.71
CA LYS A 203 5.46 13.09 -25.03
C LYS A 203 6.53 12.57 -24.09
N SER A 204 6.35 12.82 -22.80
CA SER A 204 7.35 12.54 -21.78
C SER A 204 7.25 11.09 -21.32
N THR A 205 8.38 10.46 -21.03
CA THR A 205 8.46 9.09 -20.51
C THR A 205 8.87 9.08 -19.04
N VAL A 206 8.65 7.93 -18.38
CA VAL A 206 9.13 7.70 -17.01
C VAL A 206 10.67 7.78 -16.93
N ARG A 207 11.37 7.37 -18.00
CA ARG A 207 12.81 7.50 -18.20
C ARG A 207 13.25 8.97 -18.22
N ASP A 208 12.54 9.82 -18.98
CA ASP A 208 12.88 11.25 -19.07
C ASP A 208 12.81 11.91 -17.68
N LEU A 209 11.75 11.61 -16.91
CA LEU A 209 11.65 12.03 -15.51
C LEU A 209 12.83 11.51 -14.68
N GLY A 210 13.19 10.24 -14.86
CA GLY A 210 14.32 9.60 -14.18
C GLY A 210 15.62 10.38 -14.38
N HIS A 211 15.93 10.76 -15.61
CA HIS A 211 17.15 11.52 -15.94
C HIS A 211 17.12 12.96 -15.43
N VAL A 212 15.97 13.64 -15.50
CA VAL A 212 15.82 15.00 -14.95
C VAL A 212 16.05 14.99 -13.43
N LEU A 213 15.39 14.09 -12.71
CA LEU A 213 15.57 13.97 -11.26
C LEU A 213 16.99 13.56 -10.89
N TYR A 214 17.61 12.68 -11.66
CA TYR A 214 19.01 12.30 -11.48
C TYR A 214 19.93 13.53 -11.54
N GLY A 215 19.79 14.37 -12.58
CA GLY A 215 20.59 15.59 -12.70
C GLY A 215 20.39 16.57 -11.55
N ILE A 216 19.16 16.70 -11.04
CA ILE A 216 18.86 17.60 -9.91
C ILE A 216 19.43 17.03 -8.59
N LEU A 217 19.16 15.75 -8.31
CA LEU A 217 19.47 15.13 -7.01
C LEU A 217 20.95 14.81 -6.85
N THR A 218 21.67 14.50 -7.93
CA THR A 218 23.12 14.26 -7.88
C THR A 218 23.91 15.54 -7.57
N ASN A 219 23.36 16.71 -7.92
CA ASN A 219 23.97 18.01 -7.63
C ASN A 219 23.59 18.58 -6.24
N ALA A 220 22.71 17.91 -5.49
CA ALA A 220 22.32 18.34 -4.16
C ALA A 220 23.35 17.87 -3.12
N ASP A 221 24.16 18.80 -2.60
CA ASP A 221 25.06 18.50 -1.49
C ASP A 221 24.26 18.36 -0.18
N GLU A 222 24.11 17.13 0.29
CA GLU A 222 23.35 16.83 1.51
C GLU A 222 23.96 17.45 2.77
N SER A 223 25.28 17.71 2.78
CA SER A 223 25.96 18.26 3.95
C SER A 223 25.54 19.69 4.28
N VAL A 224 25.03 20.43 3.29
CA VAL A 224 24.57 21.82 3.45
C VAL A 224 23.06 21.96 3.64
N LEU A 225 22.29 20.87 3.49
CA LEU A 225 20.82 20.90 3.56
C LEU A 225 20.26 20.70 4.97
N GLY A 226 21.10 20.31 5.92
CA GLY A 226 20.73 20.16 7.32
C GLY A 226 21.59 19.11 8.03
N PRO A 227 21.37 18.91 9.34
CA PRO A 227 22.13 17.93 10.09
C PRO A 227 21.87 16.52 9.56
N ALA A 228 22.94 15.74 9.44
CA ALA A 228 22.85 14.30 9.25
C ALA A 228 22.13 13.69 10.46
N GLN A 229 21.19 12.77 10.20
CA GLN A 229 20.55 12.01 11.27
C GLN A 229 21.13 10.60 11.30
N GLU A 230 21.81 10.28 12.41
CA GLU A 230 22.39 8.96 12.60
C GLU A 230 21.31 7.91 12.86
N ARG A 231 21.53 6.70 12.34
CA ARG A 231 20.66 5.55 12.56
C ARG A 231 21.06 4.87 13.88
N THR A 232 20.61 5.41 15.01
CA THR A 232 20.98 4.91 16.35
C THR A 232 19.93 4.00 16.96
N LEU A 233 18.65 4.22 16.63
CA LEU A 233 17.50 3.52 17.21
C LEU A 233 17.47 2.06 16.74
N GLY A 234 17.26 1.14 17.68
CA GLY A 234 17.04 -0.27 17.38
C GLY A 234 15.65 -0.54 16.79
N ALA A 235 15.47 -1.76 16.27
CA ALA A 235 14.20 -2.22 15.72
C ALA A 235 13.04 -2.16 16.73
N THR A 236 13.28 -2.50 17.99
CA THR A 236 12.27 -2.43 19.06
C THR A 236 11.85 -0.99 19.36
N GLU A 237 12.80 -0.08 19.54
CA GLU A 237 12.52 1.34 19.78
C GLU A 237 11.74 1.97 18.61
N CYS A 238 12.13 1.63 17.37
CA CYS A 238 11.39 2.02 16.17
C CYS A 238 9.95 1.49 16.17
N ALA A 239 9.76 0.22 16.55
CA ALA A 239 8.42 -0.37 16.63
C ALA A 239 7.55 0.29 17.71
N ASP A 240 8.11 0.59 18.88
CA ASP A 240 7.40 1.25 19.97
C ASP A 240 6.94 2.66 19.58
N GLU A 241 7.82 3.47 18.98
CA GLU A 241 7.51 4.81 18.51
C GLU A 241 6.42 4.79 17.41
N LEU A 242 6.51 3.85 16.46
CA LEU A 242 5.49 3.70 15.42
C LEU A 242 4.16 3.20 15.99
N ASN A 243 4.15 2.28 16.97
CA ASN A 243 2.93 1.86 17.66
C ASN A 243 2.23 3.04 18.33
N GLU A 244 2.96 3.94 18.99
CA GLU A 244 2.38 5.14 19.61
C GLU A 244 1.76 6.07 18.56
N ARG A 245 2.50 6.37 17.48
CA ARG A 245 2.02 7.23 16.38
C ARG A 245 0.80 6.63 15.68
N PHE A 246 0.82 5.33 15.43
CA PHE A 246 -0.29 4.61 14.82
C PHE A 246 -1.50 4.54 15.76
N GLY A 247 -1.31 4.37 17.07
CA GLY A 247 -2.40 4.45 18.04
C GLY A 247 -3.13 5.80 18.02
N ARG A 248 -2.39 6.89 17.78
CA ARG A 248 -2.99 8.24 17.61
C ARG A 248 -3.73 8.40 16.29
N TYR A 249 -3.17 7.91 15.19
CA TYR A 249 -3.75 8.08 13.86
C TYR A 249 -4.94 7.14 13.60
N PHE A 250 -4.85 5.89 14.07
CA PHE A 250 -5.87 4.84 13.91
C PHE A 250 -6.67 4.64 15.21
N ALA A 251 -7.18 5.72 15.80
CA ALA A 251 -7.77 5.74 17.15
C ALA A 251 -8.82 4.64 17.46
N ASP A 252 -9.51 4.12 16.44
CA ASP A 252 -10.57 3.11 16.58
C ASP A 252 -10.21 1.74 15.98
N THR A 253 -8.97 1.52 15.55
CA THR A 253 -8.51 0.26 14.96
C THR A 253 -7.08 -0.02 15.38
N GLU A 254 -6.86 -1.18 15.98
CA GLU A 254 -5.53 -1.60 16.38
C GLU A 254 -4.66 -1.86 15.14
N VAL A 255 -3.58 -1.10 15.01
CA VAL A 255 -2.51 -1.33 14.02
C VAL A 255 -1.26 -1.71 14.78
N ARG A 256 -0.73 -2.89 14.50
CA ARG A 256 0.38 -3.47 15.27
C ARG A 256 1.70 -3.30 14.56
N VAL A 257 2.70 -2.77 15.24
CA VAL A 257 4.09 -2.77 14.78
C VAL A 257 4.88 -3.78 15.58
N HIS A 258 5.55 -4.70 14.90
CA HIS A 258 6.36 -5.74 15.54
C HIS A 258 7.66 -6.00 14.80
N VAL A 259 8.65 -6.49 15.52
CA VAL A 259 9.95 -6.89 14.96
C VAL A 259 9.82 -8.28 14.32
N ASP A 260 10.43 -8.46 13.15
CA ASP A 260 10.44 -9.71 12.41
C ASP A 260 11.82 -9.98 11.80
N ASP A 261 12.40 -11.12 12.13
CA ASP A 261 13.74 -11.52 11.72
C ASP A 261 13.82 -12.02 10.27
N SER A 262 12.66 -12.36 9.67
CA SER A 262 12.57 -12.92 8.32
C SER A 262 12.50 -11.86 7.21
N LEU A 263 12.50 -10.57 7.57
CA LEU A 263 12.43 -9.47 6.61
C LEU A 263 13.76 -9.24 5.89
N LEU A 264 13.68 -9.08 4.57
CA LEU A 264 14.80 -8.65 3.73
C LEU A 264 14.91 -7.13 3.58
N ALA A 265 13.83 -6.39 3.86
CA ALA A 265 13.79 -4.94 3.84
C ALA A 265 13.69 -4.41 5.27
N ASP A 266 14.14 -3.18 5.52
CA ASP A 266 14.12 -2.60 6.88
C ASP A 266 12.72 -2.57 7.51
N ALA A 267 11.67 -2.42 6.69
CA ALA A 267 10.29 -2.56 7.12
C ALA A 267 9.38 -3.08 5.99
N ALA A 268 8.19 -3.56 6.36
CA ALA A 268 7.13 -3.92 5.41
C ALA A 268 5.73 -3.76 6.03
N ALA A 269 4.80 -3.11 5.32
CA ALA A 269 3.39 -3.07 5.71
C ALA A 269 2.62 -4.33 5.28
N GLY A 270 1.73 -4.78 6.17
CA GLY A 270 0.65 -5.73 5.92
C GLY A 270 -0.71 -5.03 5.87
N SER A 271 -1.79 -5.80 6.07
CA SER A 271 -3.16 -5.27 6.08
C SER A 271 -3.45 -4.33 7.25
N ASP A 272 -2.92 -4.67 8.42
CA ASP A 272 -3.25 -4.15 9.75
C ASP A 272 -2.00 -4.09 10.64
N TYR A 273 -0.82 -4.25 10.04
CA TYR A 273 0.45 -4.29 10.77
C TYR A 273 1.60 -3.71 9.95
N VAL A 274 2.67 -3.32 10.64
CA VAL A 274 3.98 -3.04 10.05
C VAL A 274 5.00 -3.94 10.72
N LYS A 275 5.86 -4.57 9.92
CA LYS A 275 6.98 -5.36 10.40
C LYS A 275 8.26 -4.56 10.28
N ILE A 276 9.10 -4.60 11.31
CA ILE A 276 10.42 -3.96 11.34
C ILE A 276 11.47 -5.06 11.38
N ARG A 277 12.49 -4.97 10.51
CA ARG A 277 13.53 -6.00 10.43
C ARG A 277 14.38 -6.02 11.70
N SER A 278 14.60 -7.20 12.26
CA SER A 278 15.52 -7.37 13.38
C SER A 278 16.93 -6.95 13.01
N GLY A 279 17.61 -6.22 13.89
CA GLY A 279 18.98 -5.76 13.68
C GLY A 279 19.13 -4.55 12.75
N ALA A 280 18.05 -4.11 12.08
CA ALA A 280 18.05 -2.83 11.40
C ALA A 280 18.15 -1.69 12.43
N LYS A 281 18.86 -0.64 12.02
CA LYS A 281 18.99 0.61 12.77
C LYS A 281 18.18 1.70 12.11
N PHE A 282 17.64 2.65 12.88
CA PHE A 282 16.77 3.70 12.36
C PHE A 282 17.15 5.06 12.92
N SER A 283 16.93 6.10 12.12
CA SER A 283 16.91 7.49 12.56
C SER A 283 15.47 7.93 12.83
N MET A 284 15.27 9.07 13.49
CA MET A 284 13.93 9.66 13.63
C MET A 284 13.31 9.98 12.27
N ARG A 285 14.12 10.42 11.30
CA ARG A 285 13.67 10.65 9.92
C ARG A 285 13.16 9.36 9.25
N ASP A 286 13.78 8.22 9.51
CA ASP A 286 13.29 6.93 9.00
C ASP A 286 11.90 6.61 9.58
N ILE A 287 11.70 6.85 10.88
CA ILE A 287 10.40 6.67 11.54
C ILE A 287 9.36 7.63 10.95
N ASP A 288 9.72 8.89 10.73
CA ASP A 288 8.84 9.87 10.10
C ASP A 288 8.39 9.41 8.70
N ILE A 289 9.32 8.86 7.90
CA ILE A 289 9.01 8.30 6.58
C ILE A 289 8.10 7.07 6.71
N LEU A 290 8.42 6.14 7.61
CA LEU A 290 7.61 4.92 7.81
C LEU A 290 6.19 5.25 8.25
N GLU A 291 6.01 6.25 9.13
CA GLU A 291 4.69 6.67 9.59
C GLU A 291 3.81 7.10 8.40
N VAL A 292 4.36 7.90 7.48
CA VAL A 292 3.60 8.41 6.32
C VAL A 292 3.47 7.37 5.22
N HIS A 293 4.57 6.73 4.84
CA HIS A 293 4.62 5.82 3.71
C HIS A 293 3.85 4.53 4.02
N GLU A 294 4.25 3.85 5.09
CA GLU A 294 3.66 2.56 5.47
C GLU A 294 2.33 2.76 6.20
N GLY A 295 2.27 3.70 7.16
CA GLY A 295 1.05 3.94 7.94
C GLY A 295 -0.04 4.66 7.16
N TRP A 296 0.17 5.94 6.85
CA TRP A 296 -0.88 6.82 6.32
C TRP A 296 -1.35 6.45 4.91
N VAL A 297 -0.55 5.71 4.14
CA VAL A 297 -0.93 5.23 2.82
C VAL A 297 -1.18 3.72 2.84
N HIS A 298 -0.15 2.88 3.03
CA HIS A 298 -0.32 1.44 2.81
C HIS A 298 -1.31 0.79 3.77
N VAL A 299 -1.15 1.00 5.07
CA VAL A 299 -2.05 0.47 6.10
C VAL A 299 -3.41 1.16 6.04
N ALA A 300 -3.45 2.50 5.98
CA ALA A 300 -4.72 3.24 5.96
C ALA A 300 -5.64 2.85 4.81
N THR A 301 -5.09 2.70 3.60
CA THR A 301 -5.87 2.24 2.44
C THR A 301 -6.28 0.78 2.58
N SER A 302 -5.43 -0.10 3.11
CA SER A 302 -5.84 -1.48 3.40
C SER A 302 -7.00 -1.55 4.39
N LEU A 303 -6.95 -0.79 5.48
CA LEU A 303 -8.03 -0.70 6.47
C LEU A 303 -9.32 -0.10 5.88
N ASN A 304 -9.21 0.98 5.10
CA ASN A 304 -10.36 1.58 4.42
C ASN A 304 -11.00 0.59 3.44
N GLY A 305 -10.19 -0.17 2.68
CA GLY A 305 -10.66 -1.20 1.77
C GLY A 305 -11.34 -2.38 2.47
N GLN A 306 -10.84 -2.79 3.64
CA GLN A 306 -11.46 -3.83 4.47
C GLN A 306 -12.80 -3.38 5.08
N ALA A 307 -12.91 -2.09 5.40
CA ALA A 307 -14.13 -1.50 5.95
C ALA A 307 -15.26 -1.29 4.91
N GLN A 308 -14.98 -1.55 3.63
CA GLN A 308 -15.99 -1.42 2.57
C GLN A 308 -17.09 -2.48 2.73
N PRO A 309 -18.38 -2.10 2.62
CA PRO A 309 -19.49 -3.03 2.84
C PRO A 309 -19.61 -4.04 1.69
N VAL A 310 -19.55 -3.55 0.45
CA VAL A 310 -19.65 -4.35 -0.77
C VAL A 310 -18.29 -4.42 -1.46
N ALA A 311 -17.59 -3.29 -1.55
CA ALA A 311 -16.35 -3.16 -2.31
C ALA A 311 -15.07 -3.73 -1.66
N LYS A 312 -15.15 -4.93 -1.08
CA LYS A 312 -14.07 -5.56 -0.30
C LYS A 312 -12.79 -5.86 -1.10
N TRP A 313 -12.87 -5.92 -2.44
CA TRP A 313 -11.67 -6.10 -3.28
C TRP A 313 -10.66 -4.96 -3.11
N LEU A 314 -11.13 -3.77 -2.72
CA LEU A 314 -10.30 -2.60 -2.43
C LEU A 314 -9.34 -2.82 -1.25
N ALA A 315 -9.51 -3.88 -0.46
CA ALA A 315 -8.53 -4.27 0.58
C ALA A 315 -7.23 -4.85 0.01
N LYS A 316 -7.22 -5.26 -1.27
CA LYS A 316 -6.09 -5.92 -1.94
C LYS A 316 -5.65 -5.11 -3.14
N GLY A 317 -4.34 -4.94 -3.28
CA GLY A 317 -3.74 -4.15 -4.36
C GLY A 317 -3.30 -5.03 -5.52
N PRO A 318 -4.13 -5.22 -6.57
CA PRO A 318 -3.65 -5.82 -7.81
C PRO A 318 -2.61 -4.89 -8.47
N PRO A 319 -1.77 -5.40 -9.40
CA PRO A 319 -0.68 -4.62 -9.99
C PRO A 319 -1.09 -3.23 -10.54
N ARG A 320 -2.26 -3.07 -11.17
CA ARG A 320 -2.74 -1.74 -11.63
C ARG A 320 -2.78 -0.66 -10.57
N THR A 321 -2.98 -1.04 -9.31
CA THR A 321 -3.05 -0.07 -8.20
C THR A 321 -1.66 0.32 -7.68
N THR A 322 -0.61 -0.41 -8.05
CA THR A 322 0.75 -0.24 -7.52
C THR A 322 1.28 1.17 -7.76
N ALA A 323 1.16 1.69 -8.99
CA ALA A 323 1.62 3.03 -9.30
C ALA A 323 0.90 4.10 -8.46
N VAL A 324 -0.42 3.96 -8.27
CA VAL A 324 -1.17 4.88 -7.41
C VAL A 324 -0.67 4.83 -5.97
N GLN A 325 -0.55 3.63 -5.41
CA GLN A 325 -0.19 3.43 -4.00
C GLN A 325 1.24 3.88 -3.68
N GLU A 326 2.23 3.38 -4.42
CA GLU A 326 3.65 3.73 -4.21
C GLU A 326 3.90 5.20 -4.51
N GLY A 327 3.25 5.72 -5.56
CA GLY A 327 3.31 7.14 -5.92
C GLY A 327 2.68 8.06 -4.89
N LEU A 328 1.54 7.67 -4.33
CA LEU A 328 0.85 8.44 -3.29
C LEU A 328 1.69 8.45 -2.01
N ALA A 329 2.28 7.31 -1.63
CA ALA A 329 3.18 7.21 -0.49
C ALA A 329 4.39 8.15 -0.64
N ALA A 330 5.09 8.09 -1.78
CA ALA A 330 6.22 8.99 -2.07
C ALA A 330 5.79 10.47 -2.15
N LEU A 331 4.63 10.77 -2.74
CA LEU A 331 4.10 12.14 -2.81
C LEU A 331 3.76 12.69 -1.42
N LEU A 332 3.26 11.86 -0.51
CA LEU A 332 3.04 12.28 0.87
C LEU A 332 4.34 12.50 1.64
N GLU A 333 5.41 11.72 1.39
CA GLU A 333 6.74 12.03 1.95
C GLU A 333 7.19 13.45 1.53
N ILE A 334 6.87 13.87 0.29
CA ILE A 334 7.16 15.21 -0.24
C ILE A 334 6.27 16.27 0.43
N PHE A 335 4.95 16.09 0.45
CA PHE A 335 4.01 17.07 1.02
C PHE A 335 4.18 17.29 2.53
N THR A 336 4.73 16.31 3.22
CA THR A 336 5.03 16.40 4.65
C THR A 336 6.47 16.82 4.93
N PHE A 337 7.29 17.05 3.90
CA PHE A 337 8.72 17.37 3.99
C PHE A 337 9.53 16.37 4.82
N ARG A 338 9.13 15.09 4.78
CA ARG A 338 9.80 13.99 5.50
C ARG A 338 10.83 13.26 4.62
N THR A 339 10.71 13.38 3.29
CA THR A 339 11.72 12.85 2.36
C THR A 339 12.98 13.73 2.33
N TYR A 340 14.06 13.20 1.75
CA TYR A 340 15.36 13.87 1.64
C TYR A 340 16.11 13.42 0.37
N PRO A 341 17.14 14.14 -0.11
CA PRO A 341 17.77 13.87 -1.41
C PRO A 341 18.22 12.43 -1.61
N ARG A 342 19.01 11.83 -0.70
CA ARG A 342 19.41 10.41 -0.80
C ARG A 342 18.24 9.46 -0.97
N ARG A 343 17.16 9.69 -0.23
CA ARG A 343 15.93 8.87 -0.29
C ARG A 343 15.26 9.01 -1.65
N ALA A 344 15.10 10.24 -2.15
CA ALA A 344 14.55 10.50 -3.48
C ALA A 344 15.44 9.91 -4.59
N ARG A 345 16.76 10.08 -4.47
CA ARG A 345 17.77 9.56 -5.42
C ARG A 345 17.72 8.04 -5.47
N ARG A 346 17.68 7.36 -4.32
CA ARG A 346 17.52 5.90 -4.26
C ARG A 346 16.25 5.40 -4.97
N LEU A 347 15.13 6.10 -4.85
CA LEU A 347 13.89 5.73 -5.57
C LEU A 347 14.03 5.98 -7.07
N ASN A 348 14.65 7.10 -7.46
CA ASN A 348 14.90 7.47 -8.84
C ASN A 348 15.88 6.50 -9.54
N ASP A 349 16.97 6.18 -8.87
CA ASP A 349 18.03 5.32 -9.40
C ASP A 349 17.54 3.89 -9.64
N ARG A 350 16.53 3.43 -8.89
CA ARG A 350 15.86 2.15 -9.20
C ARG A 350 15.11 2.19 -10.52
N VAL A 351 14.51 3.32 -10.89
CA VAL A 351 13.87 3.48 -12.21
C VAL A 351 14.92 3.42 -13.32
N ILE A 352 16.05 4.10 -13.13
CA ILE A 352 17.19 4.06 -14.06
C ILE A 352 17.79 2.65 -14.14
N ALA A 353 17.86 1.93 -13.03
CA ALA A 353 18.33 0.54 -13.00
C ALA A 353 17.40 -0.41 -13.79
N VAL A 354 16.08 -0.26 -13.66
CA VAL A 354 15.12 -1.00 -14.53
C VAL A 354 15.38 -0.67 -15.99
N ASP A 355 15.58 0.61 -16.32
CA ASP A 355 15.80 1.06 -17.69
C ASP A 355 17.07 0.46 -18.30
N LYS A 356 18.18 0.52 -17.55
CA LYS A 356 19.45 -0.13 -17.91
C LYS A 356 19.27 -1.64 -18.13
N ALA A 357 18.56 -2.30 -17.22
CA ALA A 357 18.32 -3.73 -17.32
C ALA A 357 17.42 -4.08 -18.52
N GLU A 358 16.41 -3.27 -18.85
CA GLU A 358 15.61 -3.43 -20.08
C GLU A 358 16.45 -3.20 -21.35
N ASP A 359 17.48 -2.36 -21.29
CA ASP A 359 18.43 -2.10 -22.38
C ASP A 359 19.55 -3.16 -22.48
N GLY A 360 19.51 -4.20 -21.65
CA GLY A 360 20.40 -5.36 -21.73
C GLY A 360 21.50 -5.40 -20.68
N ALA A 361 21.56 -4.44 -19.75
CA ALA A 361 22.51 -4.51 -18.65
C ALA A 361 22.20 -5.70 -17.75
N SER A 362 23.23 -6.47 -17.44
CA SER A 362 23.20 -7.60 -16.52
C SER A 362 23.15 -7.15 -15.06
N PHE A 363 22.92 -8.10 -14.15
CA PHE A 363 22.95 -7.88 -12.71
C PHE A 363 24.27 -7.23 -12.26
N LEU A 364 25.39 -7.70 -12.80
CA LEU A 364 26.72 -7.19 -12.46
C LEU A 364 26.91 -5.74 -12.90
N GLU A 365 26.46 -5.40 -14.10
CA GLU A 365 26.58 -4.04 -14.63
C GLU A 365 25.69 -3.06 -13.86
N VAL A 366 24.48 -3.47 -13.49
CA VAL A 366 23.60 -2.65 -12.63
C VAL A 366 24.16 -2.52 -11.21
N PHE A 367 24.71 -3.60 -10.65
CA PHE A 367 25.39 -3.57 -9.35
C PHE A 367 26.59 -2.61 -9.36
N GLU A 368 27.47 -2.71 -10.36
CA GLU A 368 28.63 -1.82 -10.48
C GLU A 368 28.21 -0.38 -10.73
N TRP A 369 27.14 -0.16 -11.50
CA TRP A 369 26.57 1.17 -11.65
C TRP A 369 26.15 1.77 -10.30
N PHE A 370 25.42 1.05 -9.44
CA PHE A 370 25.11 1.54 -8.09
C PHE A 370 26.39 1.82 -7.26
N ARG A 371 27.46 1.02 -7.40
CA ARG A 371 28.76 1.34 -6.79
C ARG A 371 29.33 2.65 -7.29
N THR A 372 29.27 2.92 -8.60
CA THR A 372 29.73 4.20 -9.17
C THR A 372 28.90 5.39 -8.72
N GLU A 373 27.62 5.18 -8.36
CA GLU A 373 26.75 6.21 -7.78
C GLU A 373 27.09 6.53 -6.31
N GLY A 374 27.96 5.76 -5.67
CA GLY A 374 28.43 5.98 -4.29
C GLY A 374 27.61 5.27 -3.21
N TYR A 375 26.85 4.23 -3.57
CA TYR A 375 26.13 3.40 -2.60
C TYR A 375 27.07 2.34 -1.98
N GLU A 376 26.77 1.96 -0.73
CA GLU A 376 27.44 0.86 -0.05
C GLU A 376 27.15 -0.48 -0.75
N GLU A 377 28.11 -1.41 -0.74
CA GLU A 377 28.00 -2.64 -1.55
C GLU A 377 26.75 -3.47 -1.24
N GLU A 378 26.40 -3.60 0.04
CA GLU A 378 25.17 -4.31 0.47
C GLU A 378 23.91 -3.65 -0.14
N GLU A 379 23.87 -2.32 -0.17
CA GLU A 379 22.79 -1.55 -0.77
C GLU A 379 22.75 -1.73 -2.29
N CYS A 380 23.91 -1.76 -2.95
CA CYS A 380 24.03 -2.04 -4.39
C CYS A 380 23.47 -3.42 -4.73
N PHE A 381 23.87 -4.46 -3.98
CA PHE A 381 23.40 -5.82 -4.18
C PHE A 381 21.89 -5.92 -3.99
N HIS A 382 21.35 -5.36 -2.90
CA HIS A 382 19.92 -5.38 -2.65
C HIS A 382 19.12 -4.59 -3.69
N SER A 383 19.64 -3.46 -4.16
CA SER A 383 18.99 -2.66 -5.20
C SER A 383 18.98 -3.39 -6.54
N ALA A 384 20.10 -3.97 -6.97
CA ALA A 384 20.17 -4.82 -8.15
C ALA A 384 19.24 -6.05 -8.02
N ARG A 385 19.26 -6.75 -6.88
CA ARG A 385 18.37 -7.89 -6.61
C ARG A 385 16.90 -7.54 -6.79
N ARG A 386 16.45 -6.35 -6.40
CA ARG A 386 15.05 -5.93 -6.60
C ARG A 386 14.65 -5.87 -8.06
N ILE A 387 15.59 -5.49 -8.94
CA ILE A 387 15.37 -5.36 -10.39
C ILE A 387 15.42 -6.72 -11.08
N PHE A 388 16.29 -7.63 -10.64
CA PHE A 388 16.51 -8.91 -11.33
C PHE A 388 15.72 -10.09 -10.77
N ARG A 389 15.23 -10.01 -9.53
CA ARG A 389 14.45 -11.10 -8.94
C ARG A 389 13.19 -11.41 -9.76
N GLY A 390 12.96 -12.69 -10.02
CA GLY A 390 11.95 -13.21 -10.93
C GLY A 390 12.30 -13.10 -12.43
N GLY A 391 13.20 -12.19 -12.82
CA GLY A 391 13.63 -11.97 -14.20
C GLY A 391 14.90 -12.74 -14.60
N VAL A 392 15.57 -12.26 -15.64
CA VAL A 392 16.81 -12.84 -16.22
C VAL A 392 18.03 -12.02 -15.77
N VAL A 393 19.00 -12.65 -15.11
CA VAL A 393 20.16 -11.97 -14.49
C VAL A 393 21.17 -11.44 -15.49
N GLU A 394 21.17 -11.94 -16.72
CA GLU A 394 22.02 -11.50 -17.84
C GLU A 394 21.56 -10.18 -18.46
N GLY A 395 20.34 -9.70 -18.14
CA GLY A 395 19.77 -8.47 -18.69
C GLY A 395 18.67 -8.72 -19.73
N GLY A 396 18.06 -7.64 -20.20
CA GLY A 396 17.02 -7.62 -21.24
C GLY A 396 15.61 -8.02 -20.78
N ALA A 397 15.48 -8.67 -19.62
CA ALA A 397 14.19 -9.12 -19.08
C ALA A 397 14.10 -8.98 -17.53
N PRO A 398 14.10 -7.74 -16.99
CA PRO A 398 14.02 -7.50 -15.55
C PRO A 398 12.60 -7.59 -14.97
N PHE A 399 12.48 -7.45 -13.65
CA PHE A 399 11.24 -7.18 -12.95
C PHE A 399 10.98 -5.67 -12.86
N THR A 400 9.96 -5.19 -13.56
CA THR A 400 9.74 -3.74 -13.77
C THR A 400 8.97 -3.03 -12.66
N LYS A 401 8.62 -3.70 -11.55
CA LYS A 401 7.82 -3.10 -10.46
C LYS A 401 8.37 -1.77 -9.98
N ASP A 402 9.69 -1.64 -9.85
CA ASP A 402 10.29 -0.41 -9.31
C ASP A 402 10.15 0.80 -10.26
N ALA A 403 9.75 0.63 -11.52
CA ALA A 403 9.34 1.74 -12.41
C ALA A 403 8.04 2.43 -11.95
N SER A 404 7.20 1.76 -11.15
CA SER A 404 5.91 2.28 -10.70
C SER A 404 6.01 3.46 -9.73
N TYR A 405 7.12 3.63 -9.00
CA TYR A 405 7.28 4.68 -7.98
C TYR A 405 7.23 6.09 -8.58
N CYS A 406 8.21 6.45 -9.41
CA CYS A 406 8.28 7.79 -10.01
C CYS A 406 7.10 8.04 -10.97
N ARG A 407 6.66 7.01 -11.71
CA ARG A 407 5.43 7.07 -12.52
C ARG A 407 4.24 7.46 -11.65
N GLY A 408 4.10 6.80 -10.51
CA GLY A 408 3.04 7.03 -9.55
C GLY A 408 2.99 8.44 -8.99
N VAL A 409 4.15 9.03 -8.66
CA VAL A 409 4.23 10.42 -8.14
C VAL A 409 3.64 11.39 -9.17
N VAL A 410 4.06 11.29 -10.42
CA VAL A 410 3.56 12.15 -11.50
C VAL A 410 2.07 11.95 -11.76
N LEU A 411 1.60 10.69 -11.80
CA LEU A 411 0.19 10.40 -12.06
C LEU A 411 -0.72 10.87 -10.92
N ASN A 412 -0.30 10.71 -9.66
CA ASN A 412 -1.06 11.24 -8.52
C ASN A 412 -1.09 12.78 -8.51
N TYR A 413 0.05 13.43 -8.76
CA TYR A 413 0.10 14.88 -8.91
C TYR A 413 -0.83 15.36 -10.04
N ALA A 414 -0.76 14.73 -11.21
CA ALA A 414 -1.59 15.06 -12.36
C ALA A 414 -3.10 14.84 -12.07
N PHE A 415 -3.44 13.75 -11.38
CA PHE A 415 -4.82 13.47 -10.97
C PHE A 415 -5.34 14.55 -10.01
N ILE A 416 -4.61 14.86 -8.95
CA ILE A 416 -4.99 15.86 -7.95
C ILE A 416 -5.15 17.25 -8.60
N ARG A 417 -4.14 17.65 -9.38
CA ARG A 417 -4.16 18.92 -10.12
C ARG A 417 -5.36 19.00 -11.07
N SER A 418 -5.59 17.95 -11.86
CA SER A 418 -6.71 17.88 -12.80
C SER A 418 -8.07 17.93 -12.09
N ALA A 419 -8.21 17.21 -10.97
CA ALA A 419 -9.41 17.24 -10.15
C ALA A 419 -9.72 18.66 -9.66
N ILE A 420 -8.72 19.41 -9.18
CA ILE A 420 -8.90 20.82 -8.78
C ILE A 420 -9.27 21.71 -9.98
N GLN A 421 -8.52 21.59 -11.09
CA GLN A 421 -8.74 22.41 -12.29
C GLN A 421 -10.13 22.23 -12.90
N HIS A 422 -10.68 21.02 -12.85
CA HIS A 422 -12.01 20.70 -13.38
C HIS A 422 -13.13 20.85 -12.33
N ASN A 423 -12.85 21.46 -11.18
CA ASN A 423 -13.81 21.63 -10.08
C ASN A 423 -14.41 20.30 -9.61
N ARG A 424 -13.57 19.27 -9.52
CA ARG A 424 -13.87 17.89 -9.07
C ARG A 424 -13.00 17.49 -7.87
N ALA A 425 -12.64 18.45 -7.01
CA ALA A 425 -11.74 18.23 -5.87
C ALA A 425 -12.28 17.17 -4.89
N GLU A 426 -13.60 16.95 -4.85
CA GLU A 426 -14.25 15.91 -4.04
C GLU A 426 -13.82 14.48 -4.40
N LEU A 427 -13.19 14.27 -5.56
CA LEU A 427 -12.63 12.97 -5.95
C LEU A 427 -11.29 12.67 -5.25
N ILE A 428 -10.55 13.67 -4.79
CA ILE A 428 -9.20 13.53 -4.25
C ILE A 428 -9.14 12.61 -3.01
N PRO A 429 -10.03 12.77 -2.00
CA PRO A 429 -10.07 11.86 -0.86
C PRO A 429 -10.28 10.40 -1.26
N TYR A 430 -10.93 10.14 -2.40
CA TYR A 430 -11.23 8.79 -2.87
C TYR A 430 -10.01 8.04 -3.42
N LEU A 431 -8.83 8.65 -3.46
CA LEU A 431 -7.56 7.92 -3.57
C LEU A 431 -7.29 7.03 -2.34
N PHE A 432 -7.95 7.30 -1.21
CA PHE A 432 -7.74 6.60 0.06
C PHE A 432 -8.82 5.57 0.43
N ILE A 433 -9.89 5.40 -0.35
CA ILE A 433 -10.97 4.42 -0.02
C ILE A 433 -10.50 2.97 0.02
N GLY A 434 -9.34 2.71 -0.59
CA GLY A 434 -8.67 1.43 -0.61
C GLY A 434 -7.54 1.43 -1.62
N LYS A 435 -7.18 0.24 -2.11
CA LYS A 435 -6.24 0.07 -3.21
C LYS A 435 -6.97 0.30 -4.53
N VAL A 436 -6.75 1.47 -5.13
CA VAL A 436 -7.47 1.94 -6.33
C VAL A 436 -6.51 2.25 -7.47
N ALA A 437 -7.00 2.16 -8.71
CA ALA A 437 -6.40 2.82 -9.87
C ALA A 437 -7.08 4.18 -10.11
N HIS A 438 -6.40 5.14 -10.76
CA HIS A 438 -6.94 6.50 -10.96
C HIS A 438 -8.27 6.48 -11.72
N GLU A 439 -8.39 5.62 -12.74
CA GLU A 439 -9.59 5.45 -13.56
C GLU A 439 -10.80 4.89 -12.79
N ASP A 440 -10.57 4.22 -11.66
CA ASP A 440 -11.65 3.66 -10.84
C ASP A 440 -12.29 4.73 -9.94
N VAL A 441 -11.53 5.77 -9.57
CA VAL A 441 -11.95 6.74 -8.56
C VAL A 441 -13.29 7.41 -8.89
N PRO A 442 -13.53 7.92 -10.12
CA PRO A 442 -14.83 8.51 -10.47
C PRO A 442 -15.98 7.51 -10.41
N VAL A 443 -15.74 6.25 -10.80
CA VAL A 443 -16.73 5.17 -10.75
C VAL A 443 -17.09 4.85 -9.29
N LEU A 444 -16.08 4.67 -8.44
CA LEU A 444 -16.26 4.35 -7.03
C LEU A 444 -16.95 5.49 -6.28
N TYR A 445 -16.60 6.74 -6.58
CA TYR A 445 -17.28 7.93 -6.05
C TYR A 445 -18.76 7.96 -6.39
N ALA A 446 -19.14 7.67 -7.65
CA ALA A 446 -20.54 7.68 -8.09
C ALA A 446 -21.40 6.64 -7.34
N ARG A 447 -20.79 5.56 -6.84
CA ARG A 447 -21.47 4.46 -6.14
C ARG A 447 -21.57 4.63 -4.62
N VAL A 448 -21.22 5.80 -4.09
CA VAL A 448 -21.30 6.12 -2.65
C VAL A 448 -22.74 6.27 -2.19
N ASN A 449 -23.55 7.05 -2.91
CA ASN A 449 -24.96 7.26 -2.57
C ASN A 449 -25.79 5.98 -2.69
N GLU A 450 -25.35 5.05 -3.53
CA GLU A 450 -25.93 3.73 -3.66
C GLU A 450 -25.52 2.81 -2.49
N GLY A 451 -24.52 3.16 -1.70
CA GLY A 451 -24.03 2.36 -0.57
C GLY A 451 -23.23 1.12 -0.97
N VAL A 452 -22.67 1.11 -2.18
CA VAL A 452 -21.69 0.08 -2.63
C VAL A 452 -20.32 0.40 -2.02
N VAL A 453 -19.97 1.68 -2.00
CA VAL A 453 -18.71 2.22 -1.48
C VAL A 453 -19.02 3.14 -0.30
N LYS A 454 -18.17 3.14 0.72
CA LYS A 454 -18.16 4.12 1.80
C LYS A 454 -16.98 5.09 1.61
N PRO A 455 -17.15 6.38 1.96
CA PRO A 455 -16.03 7.33 2.02
C PRO A 455 -14.88 6.81 2.89
N PRO A 456 -13.63 7.23 2.64
CA PRO A 456 -12.48 6.77 3.40
C PRO A 456 -12.57 7.26 4.85
N ARG A 457 -12.28 6.37 5.81
CA ARG A 457 -12.25 6.73 7.23
C ARG A 457 -10.89 7.30 7.61
N TYR A 458 -9.83 6.57 7.27
CA TYR A 458 -8.45 6.98 7.54
C TYR A 458 -7.97 7.85 6.38
N LEU A 459 -7.80 9.13 6.67
CA LEU A 459 -7.42 10.12 5.68
C LEU A 459 -6.39 11.09 6.30
N PRO A 460 -5.23 11.29 5.64
CA PRO A 460 -4.22 12.24 6.09
C PRO A 460 -4.78 13.66 6.15
N SER A 461 -4.27 14.49 7.06
CA SER A 461 -4.86 15.81 7.37
C SER A 461 -4.99 16.71 6.13
N MET A 462 -3.97 16.74 5.27
CA MET A 462 -3.97 17.54 4.03
C MET A 462 -4.90 17.00 2.93
N PHE A 463 -5.43 15.79 3.08
CA PHE A 463 -6.47 15.24 2.20
C PHE A 463 -7.87 15.37 2.82
N ARG A 464 -7.96 15.60 4.14
CA ARG A 464 -9.21 15.93 4.85
C ARG A 464 -9.60 17.38 4.65
N ASP A 465 -8.63 18.28 4.67
CA ASP A 465 -8.78 19.69 4.29
C ASP A 465 -7.94 19.98 3.05
N LEU A 466 -8.63 20.13 1.91
CA LEU A 466 -7.99 20.32 0.61
C LEU A 466 -7.53 21.76 0.35
N ASN A 467 -7.82 22.73 1.23
CA ASN A 467 -7.48 24.14 0.98
C ASN A 467 -5.98 24.34 0.75
N GLY A 468 -5.14 23.79 1.65
CA GLY A 468 -3.69 23.89 1.52
C GLY A 468 -3.17 23.20 0.26
N LEU A 469 -3.72 22.03 -0.07
CA LEU A 469 -3.36 21.29 -1.27
C LEU A 469 -3.76 22.04 -2.55
N ALA A 470 -4.94 22.66 -2.57
CA ALA A 470 -5.41 23.46 -3.70
C ALA A 470 -4.50 24.66 -3.99
N ILE A 471 -4.09 25.39 -2.95
CA ILE A 471 -3.14 26.50 -3.09
C ILE A 471 -1.78 26.00 -3.56
N TRP A 472 -1.28 24.89 -3.02
CA TRP A 472 -0.01 24.31 -3.46
C TRP A 472 -0.05 23.95 -4.96
N MET A 473 -1.14 23.35 -5.44
CA MET A 473 -1.32 22.99 -6.85
C MET A 473 -1.41 24.22 -7.77
N ALA A 474 -2.01 25.31 -7.30
CA ALA A 474 -2.07 26.57 -8.03
C ALA A 474 -0.67 27.16 -8.24
N TYR A 475 0.14 27.25 -7.18
CA TYR A 475 1.53 27.73 -7.28
C TYR A 475 2.41 26.79 -8.10
N SER A 476 2.27 25.47 -7.93
CA SER A 476 3.01 24.48 -8.73
C SER A 476 2.76 24.65 -10.24
N SER A 477 1.51 24.94 -10.61
CA SER A 477 1.15 25.24 -12.01
C SER A 477 1.85 26.49 -12.54
N PHE A 478 1.92 27.56 -11.73
CA PHE A 478 2.65 28.77 -12.10
C PHE A 478 4.16 28.53 -12.23
N PHE A 479 4.78 27.81 -11.29
CA PHE A 479 6.20 27.50 -11.33
C PHE A 479 6.60 26.73 -12.59
N SER A 480 5.73 25.83 -13.08
CA SER A 480 5.98 25.09 -14.33
C SER A 480 5.97 25.96 -15.60
N GLN A 481 5.43 27.18 -15.53
CA GLN A 481 5.38 28.13 -16.64
C GLN A 481 6.49 29.18 -16.57
N LEU A 482 7.14 29.32 -15.42
CA LEU A 482 8.24 30.25 -15.22
C LEU A 482 9.46 29.80 -16.05
N GLY A 483 10.17 30.74 -16.67
CA GLY A 483 11.40 30.43 -17.42
C GLY A 483 12.52 29.96 -16.49
N GLY A 484 12.59 28.64 -16.25
CA GLY A 484 13.49 28.02 -15.27
C GLY A 484 14.96 28.42 -15.45
N ASP A 485 15.49 28.27 -16.67
CA ASP A 485 16.90 28.56 -16.96
C ASP A 485 17.25 30.05 -16.75
N ALA A 486 16.38 30.96 -17.20
CA ALA A 486 16.60 32.39 -17.03
C ALA A 486 16.64 32.82 -15.54
N VAL A 487 15.82 32.17 -14.72
CA VAL A 487 15.76 32.42 -13.27
C VAL A 487 16.97 31.79 -12.57
N ALA A 488 17.34 30.57 -12.94
CA ALA A 488 18.54 29.91 -12.43
C ALA A 488 19.81 30.70 -12.78
N ASP A 489 19.95 31.18 -14.02
CA ASP A 489 21.07 32.01 -14.47
C ASP A 489 21.15 33.33 -13.70
N TYR A 490 20.01 33.95 -13.43
CA TYR A 490 19.95 35.19 -12.65
C TYR A 490 20.51 34.97 -11.23
N TYR A 491 20.05 33.92 -10.54
CA TYR A 491 20.50 33.61 -9.18
C TYR A 491 21.92 33.04 -9.15
N GLY A 492 22.34 32.25 -10.13
CA GLY A 492 23.71 31.77 -10.27
C GLY A 492 24.71 32.93 -10.32
N LYS A 493 24.45 33.93 -11.17
CA LYS A 493 25.25 35.17 -11.23
C LYS A 493 25.22 35.97 -9.93
N LEU A 494 24.18 35.83 -9.11
CA LEU A 494 24.12 36.47 -7.81
C LEU A 494 25.01 35.73 -6.80
N PHE A 495 24.98 34.40 -6.79
CA PHE A 495 25.78 33.57 -5.90
C PHE A 495 27.29 33.72 -6.16
N GLU A 496 27.71 33.93 -7.41
CA GLU A 496 29.12 34.17 -7.78
C GLU A 496 29.69 35.52 -7.30
N ARG A 497 28.85 36.46 -6.86
CA ARG A 497 29.30 37.80 -6.40
C ARG A 497 29.74 37.83 -4.94
N THR A 498 29.47 36.76 -4.22
CA THR A 498 29.90 36.50 -2.84
C THR A 498 31.07 35.55 -2.84
#